data_AF-A0A2S0RHJ0-F1
#
_entry.id   AF-A0A2S0RHJ0-F1
#
_cell.length_a   1.000
_cell.length_b   1.000
_cell.length_c   1.000
_cell.angle_alpha   90.00
_cell.angle_beta   90.00
_cell.angle_gamma   90.00
#
_symmetry.space_group_name_H-M   'P 1'
#
loop_
_entity.id
_entity.type
_entity.pdbx_description
1 polymer ?
#
loop_
_entity_poly.entity_id
_entity_poly.type
_entity_poly.pdbx_seq_one_letter_code
_entity_poly.pdbx_strand_id
1 'polypeptide(L)'
;MLYVSQNKDGKWYHQKYQYSDVYETIDGRWATPGKDFEYWHEYNENPPFQPENIIFKEQICIDISNIDNEVIETRVKPYYEVEGKKACAKMGNYVEELFELKKTGVLHARGLF
;
A
#
# COMPACT_ATOMS: atom_id res chain seq x y z
N MET A 1 -7.14 6.70 2.17
CA MET A 1 -7.35 6.31 3.57
C MET A 1 -6.32 6.97 4.48
N LEU A 2 -6.77 7.58 5.58
CA LEU A 2 -5.90 8.19 6.60
C LEU A 2 -5.96 7.38 7.88
N TYR A 3 -4.82 7.23 8.56
CA TYR A 3 -4.74 6.53 9.84
C TYR A 3 -4.63 7.56 10.96
N VAL A 4 -5.57 7.50 11.91
CA VAL A 4 -5.64 8.45 13.03
C VAL A 4 -5.66 7.68 14.35
N SER A 5 -5.05 8.25 15.39
CA SER A 5 -5.16 7.72 16.75
C SER A 5 -5.52 8.83 17.72
N GLN A 6 -6.13 8.46 18.83
CA GLN A 6 -6.48 9.39 19.89
C GLN A 6 -5.34 9.46 20.92
N ASN A 7 -5.01 10.66 21.39
CA ASN A 7 -4.10 10.81 22.53
C ASN A 7 -4.87 10.64 23.87
N LYS A 8 -4.15 10.70 25.00
CA LYS A 8 -4.74 10.57 26.34
C LYS A 8 -5.78 11.64 26.67
N ASP A 9 -5.74 12.79 26.01
CA ASP A 9 -6.67 13.91 26.21
C ASP A 9 -7.90 13.84 25.29
N GLY A 10 -8.06 12.74 24.55
CA GLY A 10 -9.19 12.57 23.62
C GLY A 10 -9.05 13.27 22.27
N LYS A 11 -7.89 13.86 21.96
CA LYS A 11 -7.65 14.54 20.67
C LYS A 11 -7.16 13.54 19.61
N TRP A 12 -7.71 13.64 18.41
CA TRP A 12 -7.32 12.82 17.26
C TRP A 12 -6.13 13.42 16.52
N TYR A 13 -5.15 12.58 16.20
CA TYR A 13 -3.97 12.96 15.44
C TYR A 13 -3.79 12.03 14.25
N HIS A 14 -3.43 12.62 13.10
CA HIS A 14 -2.97 11.86 11.95
C HIS A 14 -1.63 11.19 12.27
N GLN A 15 -1.55 9.90 11.98
CA GLN A 15 -0.33 9.14 12.12
C GLN A 15 0.64 9.56 11.02
N LYS A 16 1.75 10.21 11.41
CA LYS A 16 2.73 10.78 10.48
C LYS A 16 3.20 9.72 9.48
N TYR A 17 3.16 10.09 8.19
CA TYR A 17 3.49 9.24 7.03
C TYR A 17 2.63 7.99 6.85
N GLN A 18 1.52 7.86 7.59
CA GLN A 18 0.60 6.74 7.43
C GLN A 18 -0.63 7.19 6.68
N TYR A 19 -0.67 6.83 5.41
CA TYR A 19 -1.84 6.95 4.55
C TYR A 19 -1.73 5.91 3.44
N SER A 20 -2.87 5.56 2.86
CA SER A 20 -2.93 4.77 1.63
C SER A 20 -3.73 5.60 0.62
N ASP A 21 -3.17 5.84 -0.56
CA ASP A 21 -3.96 6.28 -1.71
C ASP A 21 -4.91 5.15 -2.11
N VAL A 22 -6.14 5.51 -2.48
CA VAL A 22 -7.17 4.53 -2.78
C VAL A 22 -7.88 4.95 -4.06
N TYR A 23 -8.13 3.98 -4.92
CA TYR A 23 -8.73 4.15 -6.22
C TYR A 23 -9.88 3.15 -6.36
N GLU A 24 -10.92 3.57 -7.08
CA GLU A 24 -12.09 2.73 -7.33
C GLU A 24 -11.72 1.59 -8.29
N THR A 25 -12.20 0.39 -8.00
CA THR A 25 -12.06 -0.81 -8.84
C THR A 25 -13.32 -1.02 -9.67
N ILE A 26 -13.23 -1.87 -10.71
CA ILE A 26 -14.37 -2.12 -11.60
C ILE A 26 -15.58 -2.77 -10.91
N ASP A 27 -15.37 -3.42 -9.76
CA ASP A 27 -16.40 -4.04 -8.94
C ASP A 27 -16.97 -3.09 -7.86
N GLY A 28 -16.57 -1.80 -7.88
CA GLY A 28 -17.07 -0.75 -6.99
C GLY A 28 -16.42 -0.72 -5.61
N ARG A 29 -15.41 -1.56 -5.36
CA ARG A 29 -14.57 -1.50 -4.15
C ARG A 29 -13.45 -0.46 -4.31
N TRP A 30 -12.66 -0.29 -3.26
CA TRP A 30 -11.53 0.65 -3.22
C TRP A 30 -10.26 -0.07 -2.84
N ALA A 31 -9.18 0.20 -3.55
CA ALA A 31 -7.89 -0.44 -3.33
C ALA A 31 -6.71 0.51 -3.55
N THR A 32 -5.56 0.17 -2.98
CA THR A 32 -4.27 0.78 -3.33
C THR A 32 -3.50 -0.17 -4.24
N PRO A 33 -2.74 0.33 -5.23
CA PRO A 33 -1.66 -0.43 -5.85
C PRO A 33 -0.71 -0.99 -4.79
N GLY A 34 -0.18 -2.18 -5.04
CA GLY A 34 0.76 -2.87 -4.14
C GLY A 34 2.04 -2.06 -3.96
N LYS A 35 2.54 -2.02 -2.73
CA LYS A 35 3.78 -1.33 -2.35
C LYS A 35 4.60 -2.22 -1.45
N ASP A 36 5.85 -2.42 -1.80
CA ASP A 36 6.75 -3.35 -1.12
C ASP A 36 6.81 -3.09 0.40
N PHE A 37 6.91 -1.83 0.83
CA PHE A 37 7.02 -1.47 2.25
C PHE A 37 5.78 -1.79 3.10
N GLU A 38 4.64 -2.10 2.48
CA GLU A 38 3.44 -2.57 3.20
C GLU A 38 3.58 -4.04 3.63
N TYR A 39 4.39 -4.82 2.93
CA TYR A 39 4.57 -6.26 3.16
C TYR A 39 5.90 -6.61 3.81
N TRP A 40 6.90 -5.74 3.65
CA TRP A 40 8.24 -5.94 4.20
C TRP A 40 8.46 -4.98 5.38
N HIS A 41 8.00 -5.40 6.56
CA HIS A 41 8.28 -4.71 7.82
C HIS A 41 8.87 -5.71 8.83
N GLU A 42 9.83 -5.29 9.65
CA GLU A 42 10.53 -6.18 10.59
C GLU A 42 9.59 -6.83 11.63
N TYR A 43 8.45 -6.19 11.91
CA TYR A 43 7.40 -6.72 12.78
C TYR A 43 6.33 -7.56 12.06
N ASN A 44 6.48 -7.75 10.74
CA ASN A 44 5.50 -8.42 9.90
C ASN A 44 6.18 -9.42 8.95
N GLU A 45 6.80 -10.45 9.51
CA GLU A 45 7.48 -11.52 8.74
C GLU A 45 6.50 -12.34 7.88
N ASN A 46 5.21 -12.36 8.25
CA ASN A 46 4.15 -13.06 7.53
C ASN A 46 2.90 -12.16 7.47
N PRO A 47 2.82 -11.21 6.52
CA PRO A 47 1.67 -10.33 6.42
C PRO A 47 0.38 -11.15 6.23
N PRO A 48 -0.71 -10.80 6.94
CA PRO A 48 -1.97 -11.55 6.91
C PRO A 48 -2.63 -11.53 5.53
N PHE A 49 -2.26 -10.56 4.69
CA PHE A 49 -2.75 -10.39 3.33
C PHE A 49 -1.56 -10.22 2.38
N GLN A 50 -1.65 -10.89 1.25
CA GLN A 50 -0.77 -10.66 0.10
C GLN A 50 -1.51 -9.78 -0.91
N PRO A 51 -0.81 -9.03 -1.75
CA PRO A 51 -1.48 -8.32 -2.83
C PRO A 51 -2.10 -9.32 -3.80
N GLU A 52 -3.28 -8.97 -4.30
CA GLU A 52 -3.99 -9.74 -5.33
C GLU A 52 -4.11 -8.95 -6.63
N ASN A 53 -4.50 -9.61 -7.71
CA ASN A 53 -4.74 -8.95 -8.98
C ASN A 53 -5.96 -8.02 -8.85
N ILE A 54 -5.78 -6.74 -9.20
CA ILE A 54 -6.83 -5.73 -9.08
C ILE A 54 -6.99 -5.02 -10.43
N ILE A 55 -8.24 -4.96 -10.91
CA ILE A 55 -8.61 -4.19 -12.08
C ILE A 55 -9.17 -2.85 -11.60
N PHE A 56 -8.34 -1.83 -11.65
CA PHE A 56 -8.72 -0.46 -11.33
C PHE A 56 -9.62 0.12 -12.43
N LYS A 57 -10.60 0.94 -12.02
CA LYS A 57 -11.54 1.60 -12.95
C LYS A 57 -10.83 2.58 -13.87
N GLU A 58 -9.83 3.28 -13.33
CA GLU A 58 -8.86 4.06 -14.10
C GLU A 58 -7.49 3.41 -13.99
N GLN A 59 -6.76 3.33 -15.09
CA GLN A 59 -5.43 2.74 -15.09
C GLN A 59 -4.46 3.64 -14.31
N ILE A 60 -3.88 3.10 -13.24
CA ILE A 60 -2.93 3.83 -12.39
C ILE A 60 -1.52 3.53 -12.87
N CYS A 61 -0.83 4.52 -13.42
CA CYS A 61 0.55 4.36 -13.89
C CYS A 61 1.48 5.41 -13.26
N ILE A 62 2.70 4.99 -12.96
CA ILE A 62 3.77 5.84 -12.44
C ILE A 62 4.92 5.95 -13.46
N ASP A 63 5.61 7.10 -13.45
CA ASP A 63 6.84 7.29 -14.21
C ASP A 63 8.00 6.62 -13.47
N ILE A 64 8.71 5.74 -14.17
CA ILE A 64 9.88 5.02 -13.65
C ILE A 64 11.17 5.43 -14.37
N SER A 65 11.15 6.52 -15.16
CA SER A 65 12.29 6.99 -15.96
C SER A 65 13.57 7.20 -15.16
N ASN A 66 13.45 7.57 -13.88
CA ASN A 66 14.56 7.89 -12.99
C ASN A 66 14.72 6.88 -11.85
N ILE A 67 14.13 5.68 -11.99
CA ILE A 67 14.21 4.62 -10.99
C ILE A 67 15.24 3.60 -11.45
N ASP A 68 16.09 3.16 -10.53
CA ASP A 68 17.11 2.15 -10.81
C ASP A 68 16.47 0.82 -11.23
N ASN A 69 17.11 0.14 -12.20
CA ASN A 69 16.62 -1.14 -12.71
C ASN A 69 16.44 -2.19 -11.60
N GLU A 70 17.35 -2.25 -10.63
CA GLU A 70 17.23 -3.19 -9.51
C GLU A 70 15.95 -2.94 -8.70
N VAL A 71 15.62 -1.67 -8.44
CA VAL A 71 14.38 -1.29 -7.75
C VAL A 71 13.16 -1.64 -8.61
N ILE A 72 13.24 -1.44 -9.93
CA ILE A 72 12.17 -1.83 -10.85
C ILE A 72 11.91 -3.35 -10.77
N GLU A 73 12.96 -4.17 -10.86
CA GLU A 73 12.84 -5.63 -10.84
C GLU A 73 12.32 -6.15 -9.48
N THR A 74 12.84 -5.62 -8.38
CA THR A 74 12.59 -6.18 -7.04
C THR A 74 11.38 -5.58 -6.33
N ARG A 75 11.04 -4.32 -6.58
CA ARG A 75 10.01 -3.58 -5.83
C ARG A 75 8.83 -3.12 -6.68
N VAL A 76 9.00 -2.94 -7.99
CA VAL A 76 7.94 -2.43 -8.88
C VAL A 76 7.25 -3.56 -9.65
N LYS A 77 7.99 -4.38 -10.41
CA LYS A 77 7.42 -5.48 -11.22
C LYS A 77 6.57 -6.51 -10.47
N PRO A 78 6.78 -6.78 -9.17
CA PRO A 78 5.87 -7.63 -8.42
C PRO A 78 4.43 -7.13 -8.44
N TYR A 79 4.21 -5.81 -8.46
CA TYR A 79 2.87 -5.21 -8.32
C TYR A 79 2.40 -4.44 -9.56
N TYR A 80 3.31 -4.17 -10.50
CA TYR A 80 3.06 -3.36 -11.69
C TYR A 80 3.45 -4.11 -12.97
N GLU A 81 2.70 -3.87 -14.03
CA GLU A 81 3.10 -4.13 -15.42
C GLU A 81 4.07 -3.02 -15.85
N VAL A 82 5.25 -3.36 -16.37
CA VAL A 82 6.27 -2.38 -16.75
C VAL A 82 6.44 -2.34 -18.26
N GLU A 83 6.17 -1.18 -18.86
CA GLU A 83 6.31 -0.93 -20.29
C GLU A 83 7.14 0.34 -20.53
N GLY A 84 8.39 0.15 -20.96
CA GLY A 84 9.33 1.25 -21.19
C GLY A 84 9.60 2.05 -19.91
N LYS A 85 9.13 3.30 -19.89
CA LYS A 85 9.33 4.26 -18.78
C LYS A 85 8.12 4.39 -17.86
N LYS A 86 7.11 3.53 -18.02
CA LYS A 86 5.88 3.54 -17.22
C LYS A 86 5.68 2.19 -16.54
N ALA A 87 5.18 2.24 -15.32
CA ALA A 87 4.72 1.07 -14.59
C ALA A 87 3.25 1.26 -14.21
N CYS A 88 2.37 0.35 -14.65
CA CYS A 88 0.93 0.42 -14.41
C CYS A 88 0.49 -0.66 -13.43
N ALA A 89 -0.31 -0.29 -12.44
CA ALA A 89 -0.70 -1.17 -11.35
C ALA A 89 -1.51 -2.37 -11.88
N LYS A 90 -1.10 -3.58 -11.48
CA LYS A 90 -1.82 -4.83 -11.75
C LYS A 90 -2.23 -5.57 -10.49
N MET A 91 -1.55 -5.29 -9.38
CA MET A 91 -1.84 -5.88 -8.08
C MET A 91 -1.94 -4.83 -6.98
N GLY A 92 -2.62 -5.20 -5.89
CA GLY A 92 -2.81 -4.34 -4.74
C GLY A 92 -3.60 -5.00 -3.63
N ASN A 93 -4.09 -4.18 -2.70
CA ASN A 93 -4.95 -4.62 -1.61
C ASN A 93 -6.14 -3.69 -1.43
N TYR A 94 -7.27 -4.28 -1.02
CA TYR A 94 -8.49 -3.55 -0.72
C TYR A 94 -8.39 -2.83 0.62
N VAL A 95 -9.18 -1.77 0.78
CA VAL A 95 -9.15 -0.88 1.96
C VAL A 95 -9.22 -1.64 3.29
N GLU A 96 -10.02 -2.70 3.36
CA GLU A 96 -10.20 -3.53 4.56
C GLU A 96 -8.90 -4.25 4.95
N GLU A 97 -8.13 -4.72 3.97
CA GLU A 97 -6.87 -5.44 4.16
C GLU A 97 -5.74 -4.47 4.56
N LEU A 98 -5.76 -3.26 4.01
CA LEU A 98 -4.76 -2.22 4.29
C LEU A 98 -4.71 -1.85 5.76
N PHE A 99 -5.88 -1.80 6.43
CA PHE A 99 -5.89 -1.54 7.86
C PHE A 99 -5.21 -2.64 8.66
N GLU A 100 -5.49 -3.90 8.36
CA GLU A 100 -4.87 -5.03 9.07
C GLU A 100 -3.37 -5.12 8.79
N LEU A 101 -2.90 -4.84 7.56
CA LEU A 101 -1.48 -4.74 7.23
C LEU A 101 -0.77 -3.65 8.06
N LYS A 102 -1.37 -2.46 8.17
CA LYS A 102 -0.82 -1.38 9.00
C LYS A 102 -0.83 -1.72 10.49
N LYS A 103 -1.90 -2.38 10.93
CA LYS A 103 -2.10 -2.80 12.32
C LYS A 103 -1.03 -3.78 12.76
N THR A 104 -0.74 -4.83 11.98
CA THR A 104 0.33 -5.80 12.32
C THR A 104 1.74 -5.25 12.07
N GLY A 105 1.89 -4.28 11.18
CA GLY A 105 3.16 -3.62 10.89
C GLY A 105 3.42 -2.36 11.74
N VAL A 106 3.44 -1.22 11.05
CA VAL A 106 3.92 0.06 11.62
C VAL A 106 3.09 0.61 12.77
N LEU A 107 1.79 0.31 12.85
CA LEU A 107 0.97 0.78 13.97
C LEU A 107 1.25 -0.04 15.24
N HIS A 108 1.50 -1.35 15.12
CA HIS A 108 2.00 -2.18 16.23
C HIS A 108 3.37 -1.71 16.71
N ALA A 109 4.30 -1.46 15.79
CA ALA A 109 5.63 -0.92 16.14
C ALA A 109 5.58 0.45 16.85
N ARG A 110 4.49 1.21 16.66
CA ARG A 110 4.22 2.48 17.37
C ARG A 110 3.49 2.31 18.70
N GLY A 111 3.17 1.08 19.11
CA GLY A 111 2.46 0.78 20.34
C GLY A 111 0.98 1.15 20.32
N LEU A 112 0.36 1.19 19.13
CA LEU A 112 -1.06 1.50 18.97
C LEU A 112 -1.95 0.24 18.99
N PHE A 113 -1.36 -0.94 18.77
CA PHE A 113 -1.99 -2.26 18.77
C PHE A 113 -1.05 -3.30 19.34
#